data_AF-A0A2H0YXC7-F1
#
_entry.id   AF-A0A2H0YXC7-F1
#
_cell.length_a   1.000
_cell.length_b   1.000
_cell.length_c   1.000
_cell.angle_alpha   90.00
_cell.angle_beta   90.00
_cell.angle_gamma   90.00
#
_symmetry.space_group_name_H-M   'P 1'
#
loop_
_entity.id
_entity.type
_entity.pdbx_description
1 polymer ?
#
loop_
_entity_poly.entity_id
_entity_poly.type
_entity_poly.pdbx_seq_one_letter_code
_entity_poly.pdbx_strand_id
1 'polypeptide(L)'
;MKEIVQDGTPILREIAKPVPEELFGSAELSRLISDMAEALDYYPEGVAIAAPQVGVQYRLFIVRKDRTLHPPSNGQLGGSTAKSNLAVEPPRAEVEVYINPEIVKTSRKKAKADEGCLSVHGMYGTTNRHEQVTIKARGIDGSHIMRGAGGLMAQIFEHEIDHLNGILFTDRAEHLINIFHYNHPFAFFGTPQSASDTLAILIERELVPSIVVTAPDAPKGRGLALAPSETKVCALAHGISVITPEKLDAKTVAIISALGCDYAIVVAYGKLFPEALIDSFPKGVLNVHYSILPKCRGATPLESALLAGDAETGVTIQKMIKTLDAGDIIAQETTTIAPDETARELRPRLIEIGASLLVDTLPAYLAGNIVPIPQDASLSSYTQKLTKEDGLLSLDAPAEVNWKKYRAYADTIGTYFYKNGKRMKITSAEFVRKPVDEFRVLRVIPEGKREMAY
;
A
#
# COMPACT_ATOMS: atom_id res chain seq x y z
N MET A 1 -30.31 -0.08 -7.73
CA MET A 1 -29.19 -0.99 -7.41
C MET A 1 -29.09 -1.30 -5.94
N LYS A 2 -29.11 -2.58 -5.57
CA LYS A 2 -28.69 -3.03 -4.23
C LYS A 2 -27.16 -3.15 -4.19
N GLU A 3 -26.57 -2.74 -3.08
CA GLU A 3 -25.13 -2.89 -2.85
C GLU A 3 -24.79 -4.34 -2.50
N ILE A 4 -23.64 -4.82 -3.00
CA ILE A 4 -23.10 -6.13 -2.62
C ILE A 4 -22.39 -6.00 -1.26
N VAL A 5 -22.94 -6.64 -0.24
CA VAL A 5 -22.36 -6.60 1.11
C VAL A 5 -21.02 -7.34 1.15
N GLN A 6 -20.09 -6.84 1.96
CA GLN A 6 -18.72 -7.33 2.08
C GLN A 6 -18.53 -8.21 3.32
N ASP A 7 -17.47 -9.02 3.31
CA ASP A 7 -17.05 -9.88 4.44
C ASP A 7 -16.97 -9.07 5.75
N GLY A 8 -17.34 -9.73 6.85
CA GLY A 8 -17.63 -9.07 8.13
C GLY A 8 -19.10 -8.70 8.33
N THR A 9 -19.92 -8.67 7.27
CA THR A 9 -21.38 -8.51 7.41
C THR A 9 -22.01 -9.82 7.91
N PRO A 10 -22.75 -9.85 9.04
CA PRO A 10 -23.27 -11.09 9.62
C PRO A 10 -24.11 -11.93 8.66
N ILE A 11 -24.87 -11.28 7.77
CA ILE A 11 -25.76 -11.96 6.82
C ILE A 11 -25.05 -12.94 5.88
N LEU A 12 -23.76 -12.73 5.60
CA LEU A 12 -22.96 -13.61 4.75
C LEU A 12 -22.58 -14.93 5.44
N ARG A 13 -22.73 -14.99 6.77
CA ARG A 13 -22.37 -16.15 7.60
C ARG A 13 -23.59 -16.90 8.13
N GLU A 14 -24.80 -16.45 7.80
CA GLU A 14 -26.03 -17.12 8.18
C GLU A 14 -26.50 -18.10 7.09
N ILE A 15 -27.18 -19.18 7.49
CA ILE A 15 -27.82 -20.10 6.56
C ILE A 15 -29.08 -19.46 5.99
N ALA A 16 -29.18 -19.38 4.67
CA ALA A 16 -30.32 -18.77 4.00
C ALA A 16 -31.59 -19.62 4.09
N LYS A 17 -32.73 -18.95 4.23
CA LYS A 17 -34.05 -19.58 4.34
C LYS A 17 -34.60 -19.93 2.96
N PRO A 18 -35.36 -21.02 2.82
CA PRO A 18 -36.06 -21.29 1.57
C PRO A 18 -36.95 -20.10 1.16
N VAL A 19 -36.99 -19.79 -0.14
CA VAL A 19 -38.00 -18.90 -0.72
C VAL A 19 -39.38 -19.56 -0.54
N PRO A 20 -40.34 -18.90 0.14
CA PRO A 20 -41.68 -19.43 0.36
C PRO A 20 -42.49 -19.62 -0.94
N GLU A 21 -43.46 -20.54 -0.92
CA GLU A 21 -44.31 -20.87 -2.08
C GLU A 21 -45.11 -19.65 -2.58
N GLU A 22 -45.56 -18.81 -1.67
CA GLU A 22 -46.34 -17.61 -1.94
C GLU A 22 -45.56 -16.52 -2.71
N LEU A 23 -44.22 -16.58 -2.73
CA LEU A 23 -43.40 -15.62 -3.46
C LEU A 23 -43.22 -15.99 -4.93
N PHE A 24 -43.48 -17.23 -5.34
CA PHE A 24 -43.35 -17.62 -6.75
C PHE A 24 -44.40 -16.89 -7.61
N GLY A 25 -43.94 -16.29 -8.71
CA GLY A 25 -44.77 -15.41 -9.55
C GLY A 25 -45.10 -14.04 -8.96
N SER A 26 -44.59 -13.71 -7.77
CA SER A 26 -44.82 -12.39 -7.15
C SER A 26 -43.96 -11.29 -7.78
N ALA A 27 -44.44 -10.05 -7.70
CA ALA A 27 -43.68 -8.86 -8.06
C ALA A 27 -42.46 -8.65 -7.15
N GLU A 28 -42.54 -9.10 -5.89
CA GLU A 28 -41.46 -9.02 -4.91
C GLU A 28 -40.26 -9.88 -5.33
N LEU A 29 -40.50 -11.16 -5.64
CA LEU A 29 -39.45 -12.07 -6.11
C LEU A 29 -38.84 -11.58 -7.43
N SER A 30 -39.68 -11.11 -8.35
CA SER A 30 -39.24 -10.56 -9.64
C SER A 30 -38.34 -9.33 -9.45
N ARG A 31 -38.70 -8.44 -8.50
CA ARG A 31 -37.89 -7.27 -8.15
C ARG A 31 -36.57 -7.66 -7.51
N LEU A 32 -36.55 -8.63 -6.60
CA LEU A 32 -35.31 -9.13 -6.00
C LEU A 32 -34.33 -9.66 -7.05
N ILE A 33 -34.83 -10.47 -7.99
CA ILE A 33 -34.01 -11.01 -9.09
C ILE A 33 -33.48 -9.87 -9.97
N SER A 34 -34.30 -8.86 -10.27
CA SER A 34 -33.86 -7.68 -11.00
C SER A 34 -32.78 -6.88 -10.25
N ASP A 35 -32.95 -6.67 -8.94
CA ASP A 35 -31.98 -5.95 -8.10
C ASP A 35 -30.64 -6.71 -8.03
N MET A 36 -30.69 -8.04 -7.92
CA MET A 36 -29.50 -8.90 -7.96
C MET A 36 -28.82 -8.85 -9.33
N ALA A 37 -29.60 -8.84 -10.42
CA ALA A 37 -29.06 -8.73 -11.76
C ALA A 37 -28.39 -7.37 -11.98
N GLU A 38 -28.99 -6.27 -11.51
CA GLU A 38 -28.40 -4.94 -11.57
C GLU A 38 -27.11 -4.85 -10.73
N ALA A 39 -27.10 -5.43 -9.52
CA ALA A 39 -25.91 -5.50 -8.68
C ALA A 39 -24.77 -6.30 -9.35
N LEU A 40 -25.08 -7.43 -10.00
CA LEU A 40 -24.11 -8.23 -10.73
C LEU A 40 -23.61 -7.52 -12.01
N ASP A 41 -24.45 -6.71 -12.68
CA ASP A 41 -24.03 -5.94 -13.85
C ASP A 41 -23.03 -4.84 -13.54
N TYR A 42 -23.03 -4.33 -12.31
CA TYR A 42 -22.05 -3.35 -11.86
C TYR A 42 -20.62 -3.90 -11.87
N TYR A 43 -20.46 -5.23 -11.78
CA TYR A 43 -19.17 -5.92 -11.79
C TYR A 43 -19.06 -6.80 -13.06
N PRO A 44 -18.47 -6.31 -14.16
CA PRO A 44 -18.42 -7.01 -15.45
C PRO A 44 -17.78 -8.40 -15.38
N GLU A 45 -16.85 -8.61 -14.46
CA GLU A 45 -16.15 -9.86 -14.19
C GLU A 45 -16.98 -10.87 -13.37
N GLY A 46 -18.04 -10.42 -12.69
CA GLY A 46 -18.89 -11.27 -11.86
C GLY A 46 -19.74 -12.22 -12.71
N VAL A 47 -19.68 -13.53 -12.43
CA VAL A 47 -20.41 -14.53 -13.22
C VAL A 47 -21.75 -14.92 -12.58
N ALA A 48 -21.81 -14.90 -11.25
CA ALA A 48 -22.98 -15.26 -10.46
C ALA A 48 -23.04 -14.46 -9.15
N ILE A 49 -24.20 -14.44 -8.52
CA ILE A 49 -24.39 -13.85 -7.19
C ILE A 49 -25.57 -14.51 -6.45
N ALA A 50 -25.41 -14.71 -5.14
CA ALA A 50 -26.43 -15.21 -4.23
C ALA A 50 -27.17 -14.09 -3.48
N ALA A 51 -28.43 -14.33 -3.10
CA ALA A 51 -29.27 -13.34 -2.43
C ALA A 51 -28.67 -12.81 -1.10
N PRO A 52 -27.96 -13.62 -0.27
CA PRO A 52 -27.29 -13.10 0.92
C PRO A 52 -26.29 -11.98 0.62
N GLN A 53 -25.65 -12.02 -0.55
CA GLN A 53 -24.69 -11.02 -0.98
C GLN A 53 -25.32 -9.66 -1.31
N VAL A 54 -26.64 -9.60 -1.54
CA VAL A 54 -27.40 -8.34 -1.66
C VAL A 54 -28.25 -8.06 -0.41
N GLY A 55 -27.87 -8.66 0.71
CA GLY A 55 -28.51 -8.44 2.01
C GLY A 55 -29.86 -9.14 2.17
N VAL A 56 -30.13 -10.23 1.44
CA VAL A 56 -31.40 -10.96 1.52
C VAL A 56 -31.19 -12.43 1.86
N GLN A 57 -31.80 -12.88 2.95
CA GLN A 57 -31.62 -14.23 3.51
C GLN A 57 -32.47 -15.33 2.86
N TYR A 58 -32.48 -15.37 1.52
CA TYR A 58 -33.18 -16.39 0.74
C TYR A 58 -32.23 -17.32 0.00
N ARG A 59 -32.62 -18.60 -0.12
CA ARG A 59 -31.93 -19.62 -0.93
C ARG A 59 -32.17 -19.37 -2.41
N LEU A 60 -31.49 -18.37 -2.95
CA LEU A 60 -31.64 -17.96 -4.34
C LEU A 60 -30.29 -17.44 -4.86
N PHE A 61 -29.88 -17.89 -6.03
CA PHE A 61 -28.76 -17.30 -6.76
C PHE A 61 -29.09 -17.16 -8.24
N ILE A 62 -28.38 -16.26 -8.91
CA ILE A 62 -28.49 -16.03 -10.35
C ILE A 62 -27.14 -16.21 -11.04
N VAL A 63 -27.16 -16.58 -12.31
CA VAL A 63 -25.96 -16.76 -13.14
C VAL A 63 -26.13 -16.01 -14.46
N ARG A 64 -25.12 -15.26 -14.89
CA ARG A 64 -25.09 -14.58 -16.19
C ARG A 64 -24.74 -15.57 -17.31
N LYS A 65 -25.64 -15.80 -18.26
CA LYS A 65 -25.41 -16.76 -19.36
C LYS A 65 -24.29 -16.33 -20.28
N ASP A 66 -24.24 -15.05 -20.63
CA ASP A 66 -23.22 -14.44 -21.48
C ASP A 66 -21.80 -14.55 -20.89
N ARG A 67 -21.68 -14.64 -19.57
CA ARG A 67 -20.40 -14.74 -18.83
C ARG A 67 -19.98 -16.19 -18.53
N THR A 68 -20.80 -17.17 -18.90
CA THR A 68 -20.52 -18.61 -18.69
C THR A 68 -20.22 -19.37 -19.98
N LEU A 69 -20.30 -18.70 -21.14
CA LEU A 69 -19.96 -19.28 -22.44
C LEU A 69 -18.47 -19.11 -22.72
N HIS A 70 -17.80 -20.18 -23.13
CA HIS A 70 -16.44 -20.08 -23.65
C HIS A 70 -16.40 -19.19 -24.91
N PRO A 71 -15.33 -18.40 -25.13
CA PRO A 71 -15.15 -17.71 -26.40
C PRO A 71 -15.16 -18.75 -27.54
N PRO A 72 -15.72 -18.41 -28.72
CA PRO A 72 -15.73 -19.34 -29.84
C PRO A 72 -14.29 -19.76 -30.16
N SER A 73 -14.10 -21.06 -30.34
CA SER A 73 -12.82 -21.64 -30.77
C SER A 73 -12.35 -20.95 -32.04
N ASN A 74 -11.15 -20.36 -31.99
CA ASN A 74 -10.48 -19.64 -33.08
C ASN A 74 -10.75 -20.29 -34.45
N GLY A 75 -11.47 -19.57 -35.32
CA GLY A 75 -11.65 -20.02 -36.69
C GLY A 75 -12.81 -19.43 -37.47
N GLN A 76 -13.05 -18.11 -37.41
CA GLN A 76 -13.70 -17.35 -38.50
C GLN A 76 -13.64 -15.84 -38.20
N LEU A 77 -12.52 -15.20 -38.53
CA LEU A 77 -12.55 -13.78 -38.92
C LEU A 77 -13.15 -13.72 -40.33
N GLY A 78 -14.47 -13.59 -40.40
CA GLY A 78 -15.21 -13.26 -41.62
C GLY A 78 -15.77 -11.86 -41.49
N GLY A 79 -15.21 -10.91 -42.23
CA GLY A 79 -15.66 -9.52 -42.23
C GLY A 79 -17.05 -9.34 -42.83
N SER A 80 -17.74 -8.29 -42.40
CA SER A 80 -18.66 -7.54 -43.25
C SER A 80 -18.96 -6.18 -42.62
N THR A 81 -18.58 -5.14 -43.34
CA THR A 81 -19.05 -3.76 -43.17
C THR A 81 -20.57 -3.69 -43.37
N ALA A 82 -21.30 -3.18 -42.37
CA ALA A 82 -22.61 -2.58 -42.60
C ALA A 82 -22.86 -1.46 -41.58
N LYS A 83 -23.07 -0.25 -42.10
CA LYS A 83 -23.59 0.90 -41.37
C LYS A 83 -25.06 0.65 -41.02
N SER A 84 -25.47 0.90 -39.78
CA SER A 84 -26.78 1.51 -39.49
C SER A 84 -26.78 2.16 -38.11
N ASN A 85 -27.03 3.47 -38.11
CA ASN A 85 -27.43 4.25 -36.97
C ASN A 85 -28.78 3.76 -36.45
N LEU A 86 -28.83 3.40 -35.17
CA LEU A 86 -29.90 3.63 -34.19
C LEU A 86 -29.41 2.98 -32.89
N ALA A 87 -29.21 3.78 -31.85
CA ALA A 87 -28.86 3.29 -30.52
C ALA A 87 -30.07 2.54 -29.94
N VAL A 88 -30.17 1.27 -30.29
CA VAL A 88 -30.96 0.29 -29.54
C VAL A 88 -30.08 -0.08 -28.35
N GLU A 89 -30.55 0.18 -27.13
CA GLU A 89 -29.89 -0.36 -25.94
C GLU A 89 -29.66 -1.86 -26.16
N PRO A 90 -28.44 -2.38 -25.94
CA PRO A 90 -28.21 -3.82 -26.08
C PRO A 90 -29.22 -4.55 -25.19
N PRO A 91 -29.82 -5.65 -25.67
CA PRO A 91 -30.77 -6.42 -24.86
C PRO A 91 -30.12 -6.79 -23.53
N ARG A 92 -30.83 -6.55 -22.41
CA ARG A 92 -30.33 -6.92 -21.07
C ARG A 92 -29.95 -8.40 -21.09
N ALA A 93 -28.72 -8.69 -20.68
CA ALA A 93 -28.18 -10.04 -20.69
C ALA A 93 -29.06 -11.00 -19.86
N GLU A 94 -29.34 -12.18 -20.41
CA GLU A 94 -30.19 -13.18 -19.75
C GLU A 94 -29.52 -13.77 -18.50
N VAL A 95 -30.30 -13.91 -17.43
CA VAL A 95 -29.90 -14.62 -16.22
C VAL A 95 -30.57 -15.99 -16.14
N GLU A 96 -29.83 -16.97 -15.63
CA GLU A 96 -30.40 -18.19 -15.08
C GLU A 96 -30.69 -17.99 -13.59
N VAL A 97 -31.86 -18.42 -13.14
CA VAL A 97 -32.31 -18.25 -11.76
C VAL A 97 -32.47 -19.63 -11.12
N TYR A 98 -31.86 -19.82 -9.95
CA TYR A 98 -31.94 -21.06 -9.18
C TYR A 98 -32.50 -20.77 -7.79
N ILE A 99 -33.73 -21.19 -7.56
CA ILE A 99 -34.46 -20.98 -6.31
C ILE A 99 -34.48 -22.27 -5.50
N ASN A 100 -34.24 -22.18 -4.20
CA ASN A 100 -34.12 -23.30 -3.27
C ASN A 100 -33.17 -24.42 -3.77
N PRO A 101 -31.95 -24.10 -4.24
CA PRO A 101 -31.07 -25.10 -4.82
C PRO A 101 -30.44 -26.01 -3.76
N GLU A 102 -30.22 -27.27 -4.15
CA GLU A 102 -29.55 -28.30 -3.36
C GLU A 102 -28.72 -29.21 -4.29
N ILE A 103 -27.48 -29.51 -3.89
CA ILE A 103 -26.62 -30.48 -4.57
C ILE A 103 -27.12 -31.90 -4.26
N VAL A 104 -27.55 -32.63 -5.29
CA VAL A 104 -28.06 -34.01 -5.16
C VAL A 104 -27.05 -35.08 -5.58
N LYS A 105 -26.03 -34.71 -6.35
CA LYS A 105 -24.98 -35.62 -6.81
C LYS A 105 -23.69 -34.88 -7.08
N THR A 106 -22.56 -35.48 -6.72
CA THR A 106 -21.21 -34.98 -7.02
C THR A 106 -20.33 -36.08 -7.62
N SER A 107 -19.34 -35.69 -8.43
CA SER A 107 -18.30 -36.60 -8.89
C SER A 107 -17.35 -36.98 -7.75
N ARG A 108 -16.73 -38.17 -7.81
CA ARG A 108 -15.62 -38.49 -6.89
C ARG A 108 -14.37 -37.65 -7.18
N LYS A 109 -14.13 -37.36 -8.46
CA LYS A 109 -13.01 -36.55 -8.91
C LYS A 109 -13.25 -35.09 -8.55
N LYS A 110 -12.22 -34.46 -7.98
CA LYS A 110 -12.15 -33.04 -7.68
C LYS A 110 -11.05 -32.38 -8.48
N ALA A 111 -11.21 -31.08 -8.72
CA ALA A 111 -10.22 -30.24 -9.38
C ALA A 111 -9.91 -29.02 -8.52
N LYS A 112 -8.66 -28.57 -8.58
CA LYS A 112 -8.28 -27.26 -8.08
C LYS A 112 -8.95 -26.20 -8.95
N ALA A 113 -9.63 -25.26 -8.32
CA ALA A 113 -10.39 -24.20 -8.97
C ALA A 113 -10.02 -22.86 -8.33
N ASP A 114 -9.51 -21.94 -9.13
CA ASP A 114 -9.25 -20.58 -8.68
C ASP A 114 -10.58 -19.82 -8.62
N GLU A 115 -10.84 -19.22 -7.46
CA GLU A 115 -12.08 -18.52 -7.15
C GLU A 115 -11.78 -17.14 -6.57
N GLY A 116 -12.67 -16.19 -6.87
CA GLY A 116 -12.80 -14.91 -6.17
C GLY A 116 -14.28 -14.65 -5.90
N CYS A 117 -14.60 -13.70 -5.03
CA CYS A 117 -15.98 -13.42 -4.62
C CYS A 117 -16.24 -11.91 -4.58
N LEU A 118 -17.41 -11.48 -5.07
CA LEU A 118 -17.83 -10.07 -5.02
C LEU A 118 -18.10 -9.56 -3.59
N SER A 119 -18.37 -10.46 -2.65
CA SER A 119 -18.50 -10.14 -1.21
C SER A 119 -17.20 -10.28 -0.44
N VAL A 120 -16.13 -10.73 -1.07
CA VAL A 120 -14.78 -10.79 -0.50
C VAL A 120 -13.85 -10.13 -1.51
N HIS A 121 -14.17 -8.88 -1.83
CA HIS A 121 -13.64 -8.19 -2.98
C HIS A 121 -12.11 -8.16 -2.92
N GLY A 122 -11.46 -8.65 -3.98
CA GLY A 122 -10.00 -8.63 -4.13
C GLY A 122 -9.27 -9.82 -3.59
N MET A 123 -9.94 -10.70 -2.87
CA MET A 123 -9.32 -11.96 -2.52
C MET A 123 -9.55 -12.99 -3.61
N TYR A 124 -8.49 -13.69 -3.97
CA TYR A 124 -8.52 -14.88 -4.81
C TYR A 124 -7.84 -16.01 -4.07
N GLY A 125 -8.24 -17.23 -4.36
CA GLY A 125 -7.58 -18.41 -3.80
C GLY A 125 -7.98 -19.66 -4.54
N THR A 126 -7.26 -20.73 -4.26
CA THR A 126 -7.49 -22.02 -4.91
C THR A 126 -8.33 -22.90 -3.99
N THR A 127 -9.54 -23.25 -4.42
CA THR A 127 -10.38 -24.23 -3.73
C THR A 127 -10.30 -25.60 -4.40
N ASN A 128 -10.85 -26.63 -3.77
CA ASN A 128 -10.90 -27.99 -4.32
C ASN A 128 -12.36 -28.46 -4.52
N ARG A 129 -12.88 -28.26 -5.73
CA ARG A 129 -14.29 -28.45 -6.12
C ARG A 129 -14.52 -29.77 -6.83
N HIS A 130 -15.76 -30.26 -6.82
CA HIS A 130 -16.13 -31.45 -7.61
C HIS A 130 -16.17 -31.11 -9.10
N GLU A 131 -15.55 -31.92 -9.94
CA GLU A 131 -15.52 -31.65 -11.40
C GLU A 131 -16.92 -31.67 -12.04
N GLN A 132 -17.86 -32.41 -11.45
CA GLN A 132 -19.25 -32.46 -11.88
C GLN A 132 -20.20 -32.45 -10.68
N VAL A 133 -21.27 -31.67 -10.81
CA VAL A 133 -22.31 -31.53 -9.80
C VAL A 133 -23.68 -31.57 -10.46
N THR A 134 -24.64 -32.22 -9.82
CA THR A 134 -26.07 -32.13 -10.17
C THR A 134 -26.81 -31.43 -9.06
N ILE A 135 -27.56 -30.39 -9.40
CA ILE A 135 -28.44 -29.68 -8.47
C ILE A 135 -29.90 -29.99 -8.78
N LYS A 136 -30.74 -29.99 -7.74
CA LYS A 136 -32.19 -29.76 -7.86
C LYS A 136 -32.46 -28.32 -7.42
N ALA A 137 -33.35 -27.63 -8.13
CA ALA A 137 -33.76 -26.25 -7.83
C ALA A 137 -35.16 -26.00 -8.38
N ARG A 138 -35.67 -24.79 -8.20
CA ARG A 138 -36.89 -24.28 -8.84
C ARG A 138 -36.58 -23.07 -9.71
N GLY A 139 -37.30 -22.94 -10.82
CA GLY A 139 -37.29 -21.75 -11.67
C GLY A 139 -38.14 -20.61 -11.09
N ILE A 140 -38.11 -19.46 -11.75
CA ILE A 140 -38.89 -18.26 -11.36
C ILE A 140 -40.41 -18.50 -11.38
N ASP A 141 -40.87 -19.37 -12.27
CA ASP A 141 -42.27 -19.81 -12.41
C ASP A 141 -42.63 -20.96 -11.46
N GLY A 142 -41.69 -21.39 -10.62
CA GLY A 142 -41.87 -22.51 -9.70
C GLY A 142 -41.70 -23.89 -10.34
N SER A 143 -41.34 -23.97 -11.63
CA SER A 143 -41.01 -25.23 -12.30
C SER A 143 -39.81 -25.92 -11.63
N HIS A 144 -39.79 -27.26 -11.65
CA HIS A 144 -38.68 -28.04 -11.07
C HIS A 144 -37.52 -28.13 -12.08
N ILE A 145 -36.31 -27.83 -11.60
CA ILE A 145 -35.08 -27.90 -12.37
C ILE A 145 -34.20 -29.00 -11.78
N MET A 146 -33.75 -29.91 -12.65
CA MET A 146 -32.67 -30.85 -12.33
C MET A 146 -31.57 -30.64 -13.35
N ARG A 147 -30.40 -30.15 -12.90
CA ARG A 147 -29.32 -29.73 -13.80
C ARG A 147 -27.99 -30.32 -13.38
N GLY A 148 -27.42 -31.15 -14.26
CA GLY A 148 -26.04 -31.57 -14.20
C GLY A 148 -25.13 -30.54 -14.86
N ALA A 149 -23.97 -30.27 -14.27
CA ALA A 149 -22.97 -29.36 -14.75
C ALA A 149 -21.56 -29.91 -14.51
N GLY A 150 -20.60 -29.45 -15.32
CA GLY A 150 -19.16 -29.68 -15.14
C GLY A 150 -18.37 -28.40 -15.37
N GLY A 151 -17.08 -28.42 -15.05
CA GLY A 151 -16.18 -27.26 -15.24
C GLY A 151 -16.64 -26.03 -14.45
N LEU A 152 -16.58 -24.85 -15.08
CA LEU A 152 -16.94 -23.57 -14.44
C LEU A 152 -18.37 -23.57 -13.86
N MET A 153 -19.34 -24.22 -14.51
CA MET A 153 -20.71 -24.25 -14.01
C MET A 153 -20.86 -25.13 -12.76
N ALA A 154 -20.09 -26.22 -12.64
CA ALA A 154 -20.05 -26.99 -11.39
C ALA A 154 -19.44 -26.17 -10.25
N GLN A 155 -18.35 -25.45 -10.54
CA GLN A 155 -17.70 -24.52 -9.62
C GLN A 155 -18.67 -23.43 -9.14
N ILE A 156 -19.41 -22.78 -10.05
CA ILE A 156 -20.45 -21.78 -9.72
C ILE A 156 -21.51 -22.39 -8.79
N PHE A 157 -22.04 -23.57 -9.10
CA PHE A 157 -23.05 -24.20 -8.25
C PHE A 157 -22.53 -24.49 -6.83
N GLU A 158 -21.31 -24.99 -6.70
CA GLU A 158 -20.71 -25.23 -5.39
C GLU A 158 -20.46 -23.92 -4.63
N HIS A 159 -19.98 -22.89 -5.31
CA HIS A 159 -19.68 -21.57 -4.73
C HIS A 159 -20.95 -20.84 -4.26
N GLU A 160 -21.96 -20.72 -5.12
CA GLU A 160 -23.20 -20.03 -4.77
C GLU A 160 -23.98 -20.77 -3.69
N ILE A 161 -23.96 -22.12 -3.70
CA ILE A 161 -24.59 -22.90 -2.63
C ILE A 161 -23.84 -22.78 -1.31
N ASP A 162 -22.52 -22.61 -1.31
CA ASP A 162 -21.77 -22.27 -0.10
C ASP A 162 -22.24 -20.94 0.50
N HIS A 163 -22.43 -19.89 -0.31
CA HIS A 163 -23.01 -18.63 0.15
C HIS A 163 -24.39 -18.79 0.80
N LEU A 164 -25.25 -19.64 0.21
CA LEU A 164 -26.57 -19.95 0.80
C LEU A 164 -26.49 -20.72 2.13
N ASN A 165 -25.33 -21.28 2.45
CA ASN A 165 -25.06 -22.01 3.68
C ASN A 165 -24.19 -21.20 4.66
N GLY A 166 -23.96 -19.91 4.40
CA GLY A 166 -23.14 -19.04 5.26
C GLY A 166 -21.63 -19.32 5.17
N ILE A 167 -21.18 -19.97 4.09
CA ILE A 167 -19.78 -20.32 3.87
C ILE A 167 -19.21 -19.40 2.80
N LEU A 168 -18.08 -18.78 3.07
CA LEU A 168 -17.34 -18.01 2.08
C LEU A 168 -16.26 -18.90 1.45
N PHE A 169 -15.86 -18.61 0.21
CA PHE A 169 -14.83 -19.39 -0.47
C PHE A 169 -13.49 -19.37 0.29
N THR A 170 -13.20 -18.29 1.05
CA THR A 170 -12.03 -18.16 1.93
C THR A 170 -11.99 -19.21 3.04
N ASP A 171 -13.14 -19.78 3.44
CA ASP A 171 -13.19 -20.87 4.41
C ASP A 171 -12.69 -22.20 3.81
N ARG A 172 -12.64 -22.30 2.48
CA ARG A 172 -12.23 -23.51 1.74
C ARG A 172 -10.94 -23.33 0.93
N ALA A 173 -10.52 -22.09 0.71
CA ALA A 173 -9.42 -21.78 -0.19
C ALA A 173 -8.06 -21.95 0.48
N GLU A 174 -7.12 -22.46 -0.29
CA GLU A 174 -5.70 -22.42 -0.01
C GLU A 174 -5.06 -21.32 -0.88
N HIS A 175 -3.85 -20.89 -0.54
CA HIS A 175 -3.10 -19.89 -1.33
C HIS A 175 -3.88 -18.59 -1.56
N LEU A 176 -4.50 -18.06 -0.51
CA LEU A 176 -5.20 -16.78 -0.59
C LEU A 176 -4.22 -15.66 -0.98
N ILE A 177 -4.57 -14.94 -2.03
CA ILE A 177 -3.88 -13.74 -2.50
C ILE A 177 -4.86 -12.58 -2.50
N ASN A 178 -4.40 -11.40 -2.09
CA ASN A 178 -5.17 -10.16 -2.17
C ASN A 178 -4.72 -9.38 -3.42
N ILE A 179 -5.52 -9.43 -4.48
CA ILE A 179 -5.27 -8.68 -5.72
C ILE A 179 -5.63 -7.19 -5.61
N PHE A 180 -6.26 -6.75 -4.51
CA PHE A 180 -6.39 -5.33 -4.17
C PHE A 180 -5.26 -4.82 -3.28
N HIS A 181 -4.13 -5.52 -3.19
CA HIS A 181 -2.86 -4.84 -2.89
C HIS A 181 -2.55 -3.86 -4.03
N TYR A 182 -3.14 -2.67 -3.88
CA TYR A 182 -3.03 -1.43 -4.63
C TYR A 182 -3.52 -1.46 -6.08
N ASN A 183 -4.84 -1.36 -6.27
CA ASN A 183 -5.45 -0.84 -7.51
C ASN A 183 -5.18 0.68 -7.73
N HIS A 184 -4.19 1.21 -7.02
CA HIS A 184 -3.71 2.57 -7.08
C HIS A 184 -2.21 2.51 -7.39
N PRO A 185 -1.82 2.51 -8.69
CA PRO A 185 -0.41 2.56 -9.06
C PRO A 185 0.23 3.78 -8.41
N PHE A 186 1.44 3.64 -7.88
CA PHE A 186 2.11 4.75 -7.21
C PHE A 186 3.57 4.85 -7.58
N ALA A 187 4.08 6.07 -7.47
CA ALA A 187 5.49 6.38 -7.65
C ALA A 187 6.18 6.52 -6.31
N PHE A 188 7.37 5.93 -6.15
CA PHE A 188 8.21 6.10 -4.97
C PHE A 188 9.36 7.06 -5.27
N PHE A 189 9.49 8.15 -4.52
CA PHE A 189 10.56 9.13 -4.65
C PHE A 189 11.50 9.02 -3.45
N GLY A 190 12.77 8.69 -3.71
CA GLY A 190 13.76 8.56 -2.65
C GLY A 190 15.17 8.41 -3.18
N THR A 191 16.18 8.61 -2.34
CA THR A 191 17.58 8.56 -2.78
C THR A 191 18.53 7.91 -1.79
N PRO A 192 18.65 8.38 -0.53
CA PRO A 192 19.64 7.83 0.39
C PRO A 192 19.23 6.46 0.94
N GLN A 193 20.15 5.83 1.70
CA GLN A 193 19.91 4.55 2.36
C GLN A 193 18.59 4.50 3.13
N SER A 194 18.20 5.56 3.86
CA SER A 194 16.93 5.57 4.59
C SER A 194 15.70 5.37 3.69
N ALA A 195 15.73 5.91 2.47
CA ALA A 195 14.66 5.70 1.50
C ALA A 195 14.73 4.30 0.87
N SER A 196 15.93 3.77 0.68
CA SER A 196 16.13 2.38 0.25
C SER A 196 15.59 1.39 1.28
N ASP A 197 15.85 1.63 2.56
CA ASP A 197 15.41 0.78 3.67
C ASP A 197 13.88 0.84 3.80
N THR A 198 13.28 2.03 3.73
CA THR A 198 11.82 2.15 3.65
C THR A 198 11.27 1.37 2.44
N LEU A 199 11.83 1.56 1.24
CA LEU A 199 11.38 0.86 0.03
C LEU A 199 11.44 -0.67 0.19
N ALA A 200 12.51 -1.20 0.80
CA ALA A 200 12.64 -2.63 1.04
C ALA A 200 11.52 -3.16 1.93
N ILE A 201 11.20 -2.46 3.03
CA ILE A 201 10.10 -2.83 3.92
C ILE A 201 8.76 -2.77 3.18
N LEU A 202 8.52 -1.75 2.35
CA LEU A 202 7.28 -1.66 1.57
C LEU A 202 7.12 -2.86 0.62
N ILE A 203 8.19 -3.24 -0.09
CA ILE A 203 8.20 -4.40 -0.98
C ILE A 203 7.94 -5.70 -0.21
N GLU A 204 8.60 -5.89 0.94
CA GLU A 204 8.38 -7.05 1.82
C GLU A 204 6.95 -7.13 2.36
N ARG A 205 6.25 -5.99 2.46
CA ARG A 205 4.84 -5.88 2.85
C ARG A 205 3.89 -5.81 1.65
N GLU A 206 4.34 -6.24 0.48
CA GLU A 206 3.57 -6.29 -0.77
C GLU A 206 3.08 -4.92 -1.30
N LEU A 207 3.60 -3.80 -0.77
CA LEU A 207 3.38 -2.46 -1.28
C LEU A 207 4.50 -2.11 -2.29
N VAL A 208 4.34 -2.58 -3.53
CA VAL A 208 5.34 -2.44 -4.60
C VAL A 208 5.05 -1.24 -5.50
N PRO A 209 5.96 -0.26 -5.65
CA PRO A 209 5.74 0.88 -6.54
C PRO A 209 5.78 0.50 -8.01
N SER A 210 4.97 1.19 -8.82
CA SER A 210 5.02 1.06 -10.28
C SER A 210 6.30 1.64 -10.86
N ILE A 211 6.87 2.65 -10.18
CA ILE A 211 8.13 3.27 -10.57
C ILE A 211 8.87 3.85 -9.35
N VAL A 212 10.20 3.84 -9.41
CA VAL A 212 11.07 4.55 -8.47
C VAL A 212 11.70 5.76 -9.15
N VAL A 213 11.64 6.91 -8.49
CA VAL A 213 12.27 8.17 -8.90
C VAL A 213 13.38 8.52 -7.90
N THR A 214 14.61 8.55 -8.38
CA THR A 214 15.79 8.80 -7.53
C THR A 214 16.74 9.80 -8.17
N ALA A 215 17.70 10.32 -7.41
CA ALA A 215 18.77 11.12 -7.97
C ALA A 215 19.60 10.31 -9.01
N PRO A 216 20.20 10.99 -10.00
CA PRO A 216 21.21 10.42 -10.89
C PRO A 216 22.40 9.84 -10.13
N ASP A 217 23.13 8.96 -10.81
CA ASP A 217 24.36 8.38 -10.28
C ASP A 217 25.36 9.51 -10.01
N ALA A 218 25.97 9.50 -8.83
CA ALA A 218 26.82 10.58 -8.36
C ALA A 218 28.21 10.04 -7.98
N PRO A 219 29.27 10.87 -8.08
CA PRO A 219 30.60 10.49 -7.63
C PRO A 219 30.62 10.13 -6.13
N LYS A 220 31.08 8.93 -5.79
CA LYS A 220 31.12 8.43 -4.41
C LYS A 220 32.51 7.89 -4.04
N GLY A 221 32.90 8.08 -2.79
CA GLY A 221 34.13 7.51 -2.22
C GLY A 221 35.45 8.11 -2.73
N ARG A 222 36.57 7.46 -2.36
CA ARG A 222 37.91 7.85 -2.84
C ARG A 222 38.06 7.40 -4.29
N GLY A 223 38.31 8.35 -5.19
CA GLY A 223 38.40 8.11 -6.64
C GLY A 223 37.20 8.62 -7.46
N LEU A 224 36.12 9.08 -6.79
CA LEU A 224 34.99 9.78 -7.43
C LEU A 224 34.33 8.99 -8.58
N ALA A 225 34.35 7.66 -8.50
CA ALA A 225 33.61 6.83 -9.46
C ALA A 225 32.11 7.09 -9.32
N LEU A 226 31.41 7.16 -10.45
CA LEU A 226 29.95 7.27 -10.46
C LEU A 226 29.36 6.00 -9.83
N ALA A 227 28.50 6.19 -8.83
CA ALA A 227 27.79 5.11 -8.17
C ALA A 227 26.29 5.42 -8.17
N PRO A 228 25.43 4.41 -8.35
CA PRO A 228 24.00 4.57 -8.19
C PRO A 228 23.65 4.88 -6.73
N SER A 229 22.50 5.53 -6.54
CA SER A 229 21.93 5.69 -5.21
C SER A 229 21.54 4.34 -4.60
N GLU A 230 21.48 4.29 -3.28
CA GLU A 230 21.05 3.10 -2.54
C GLU A 230 19.64 2.67 -2.98
N THR A 231 18.73 3.65 -3.13
CA THR A 231 17.35 3.38 -3.60
C THR A 231 17.31 2.81 -5.03
N LYS A 232 18.18 3.30 -5.94
CA LYS A 232 18.28 2.75 -7.31
C LYS A 232 18.72 1.29 -7.29
N VAL A 233 19.72 0.96 -6.46
CA VAL A 233 20.21 -0.42 -6.32
C VAL A 233 19.09 -1.34 -5.82
N CYS A 234 18.37 -0.93 -4.77
CA CYS A 234 17.25 -1.69 -4.22
C CYS A 234 16.13 -1.92 -5.25
N ALA A 235 15.70 -0.87 -5.95
CA ALA A 235 14.64 -0.96 -6.96
C ALA A 235 14.99 -1.92 -8.10
N LEU A 236 16.20 -1.81 -8.66
CA LEU A 236 16.65 -2.67 -9.74
C LEU A 236 16.80 -4.13 -9.31
N ALA A 237 17.24 -4.38 -8.06
CA ALA A 237 17.33 -5.73 -7.51
C ALA A 237 15.96 -6.43 -7.43
N HIS A 238 14.87 -5.66 -7.31
CA HIS A 238 13.48 -6.17 -7.27
C HIS A 238 12.75 -6.03 -8.61
N GLY A 239 13.45 -5.69 -9.71
CA GLY A 239 12.85 -5.58 -11.04
C GLY A 239 11.94 -4.36 -11.23
N ILE A 240 12.04 -3.35 -10.35
CA ILE A 240 11.21 -2.14 -10.41
C ILE A 240 11.87 -1.12 -11.36
N SER A 241 11.06 -0.52 -12.23
CA SER A 241 11.53 0.52 -13.16
C SER A 241 12.02 1.76 -12.41
N VAL A 242 13.11 2.35 -12.88
CA VAL A 242 13.73 3.53 -12.26
C VAL A 242 13.87 4.68 -13.26
N ILE A 243 13.50 5.89 -12.83
CA ILE A 243 13.88 7.14 -13.52
C ILE A 243 14.79 7.99 -12.63
N THR A 244 15.80 8.60 -13.25
CA THR A 244 16.79 9.43 -12.57
C THR A 244 16.86 10.82 -13.17
N PRO A 245 15.82 11.65 -13.03
CA PRO A 245 15.82 12.98 -13.64
C PRO A 245 16.89 13.86 -12.99
N GLU A 246 17.58 14.70 -13.76
CA GLU A 246 18.47 15.73 -13.19
C GLU A 246 17.67 16.80 -12.43
N LYS A 247 16.52 17.19 -12.98
CA LYS A 247 15.61 18.21 -12.44
C LYS A 247 14.17 17.76 -12.60
N LEU A 248 13.28 18.23 -11.72
CA LEU A 248 11.83 18.07 -11.90
C LEU A 248 11.29 19.22 -12.75
N ASP A 249 11.73 19.31 -14.01
CA ASP A 249 11.25 20.30 -14.97
C ASP A 249 9.95 19.85 -15.67
N ALA A 250 9.34 20.73 -16.48
CA ALA A 250 8.07 20.44 -17.15
C ALA A 250 8.10 19.15 -18.00
N LYS A 251 9.25 18.83 -18.61
CA LYS A 251 9.43 17.60 -19.37
C LYS A 251 9.40 16.37 -18.46
N THR A 252 10.13 16.44 -17.34
CA THR A 252 10.16 15.36 -16.35
C THR A 252 8.79 15.16 -15.71
N VAL A 253 8.09 16.25 -15.37
CA VAL A 253 6.72 16.19 -14.85
C VAL A 253 5.81 15.50 -15.86
N ALA A 254 5.83 15.89 -17.14
CA ALA A 254 5.02 15.25 -18.17
C ALA A 254 5.30 13.73 -18.30
N ILE A 255 6.56 13.31 -18.18
CA ILE A 255 6.93 11.89 -18.19
C ILE A 255 6.32 11.16 -16.99
N ILE A 256 6.46 11.73 -15.79
CA ILE A 256 5.93 11.12 -14.56
C ILE A 256 4.40 11.07 -14.59
N SER A 257 3.73 12.15 -14.98
CA SER A 257 2.27 12.20 -15.06
C SER A 257 1.70 11.21 -16.08
N ALA A 258 2.42 10.96 -17.18
CA ALA A 258 2.00 9.98 -18.19
C ALA A 258 2.00 8.52 -17.68
N LEU A 259 2.62 8.24 -16.54
CA LEU A 259 2.62 6.90 -15.92
C LEU A 259 1.27 6.56 -15.26
N GLY A 260 0.38 7.55 -15.07
CA GLY A 260 -0.96 7.33 -14.53
C GLY A 260 -0.97 6.84 -13.07
N CYS A 261 0.04 7.21 -12.28
CA CYS A 261 0.07 6.91 -10.85
C CYS A 261 -0.97 7.76 -10.09
N ASP A 262 -1.72 7.13 -9.18
CA ASP A 262 -2.75 7.78 -8.37
C ASP A 262 -2.17 8.62 -7.23
N TYR A 263 -1.07 8.17 -6.63
CA TYR A 263 -0.35 8.86 -5.56
C TYR A 263 1.16 8.68 -5.71
N ALA A 264 1.90 9.43 -4.91
CA ALA A 264 3.32 9.22 -4.72
C ALA A 264 3.67 9.08 -3.24
N ILE A 265 4.70 8.30 -2.95
CA ILE A 265 5.34 8.23 -1.64
C ILE A 265 6.73 8.87 -1.75
N VAL A 266 7.03 9.81 -0.88
CA VAL A 266 8.30 10.53 -0.81
C VAL A 266 8.99 10.18 0.49
N VAL A 267 10.25 9.75 0.37
CA VAL A 267 11.13 9.48 1.51
C VAL A 267 12.50 10.05 1.18
N ALA A 268 12.91 11.10 1.89
CA ALA A 268 14.23 11.72 1.76
C ALA A 268 14.66 12.02 0.30
N TYR A 269 13.76 12.58 -0.51
CA TYR A 269 14.07 13.02 -1.87
C TYR A 269 14.52 14.49 -1.89
N GLY A 270 15.75 14.74 -2.33
CA GLY A 270 16.42 16.03 -2.15
C GLY A 270 16.00 17.16 -3.11
N LYS A 271 15.01 16.96 -3.99
CA LYS A 271 14.56 17.99 -4.95
C LYS A 271 13.21 18.55 -4.53
N LEU A 272 13.04 19.85 -4.74
CA LEU A 272 11.76 20.52 -4.55
C LEU A 272 10.76 20.02 -5.60
N PHE A 273 9.54 19.70 -5.14
CA PHE A 273 8.45 19.31 -6.01
C PHE A 273 7.78 20.56 -6.59
N PRO A 274 7.72 20.72 -7.92
CA PRO A 274 6.86 21.71 -8.54
C PRO A 274 5.39 21.39 -8.23
N GLU A 275 4.57 22.42 -8.12
CA GLU A 275 3.13 22.32 -7.91
C GLU A 275 2.45 21.43 -8.96
N ALA A 276 2.81 21.60 -10.24
CA ALA A 276 2.33 20.76 -11.34
C ALA A 276 2.63 19.26 -11.16
N LEU A 277 3.71 18.90 -10.45
CA LEU A 277 4.01 17.50 -10.14
C LEU A 277 3.11 17.01 -9.00
N ILE A 278 2.94 17.81 -7.95
CA ILE A 278 2.06 17.48 -6.81
C ILE A 278 0.63 17.26 -7.30
N ASP A 279 0.13 18.17 -8.13
CA ASP A 279 -1.24 18.14 -8.67
C ASP A 279 -1.46 17.00 -9.67
N SER A 280 -0.38 16.41 -10.19
CA SER A 280 -0.48 15.29 -11.14
C SER A 280 -0.86 13.96 -10.49
N PHE A 281 -0.89 13.89 -9.16
CA PHE A 281 -1.28 12.71 -8.38
C PHE A 281 -2.68 12.94 -7.76
N PRO A 282 -3.76 12.33 -8.28
CA PRO A 282 -5.13 12.53 -7.81
C PRO A 282 -5.32 12.33 -6.29
N LYS A 283 -4.63 11.35 -5.72
CA LYS A 283 -4.65 11.02 -4.29
C LYS A 283 -3.52 11.68 -3.50
N GLY A 284 -2.77 12.57 -4.14
CA GLY A 284 -1.74 13.42 -3.55
C GLY A 284 -0.37 12.77 -3.45
N VAL A 285 0.59 13.58 -3.00
CA VAL A 285 1.96 13.16 -2.71
C VAL A 285 2.10 13.02 -1.20
N LEU A 286 2.44 11.83 -0.73
CA LEU A 286 2.59 11.53 0.69
C LEU A 286 4.07 11.56 1.07
N ASN A 287 4.43 12.21 2.17
CA ASN A 287 5.81 12.26 2.66
C ASN A 287 5.92 11.56 4.02
N VAL A 288 6.93 10.68 4.15
CA VAL A 288 7.32 10.07 5.43
C VAL A 288 8.37 10.98 6.07
N HIS A 289 7.96 11.70 7.12
CA HIS A 289 8.80 12.69 7.78
C HIS A 289 9.21 12.24 9.18
N TYR A 290 10.51 12.15 9.47
CA TYR A 290 11.05 11.59 10.71
C TYR A 290 11.06 12.58 11.89
N SER A 291 9.93 13.26 12.11
CA SER A 291 9.60 13.98 13.35
C SER A 291 8.10 13.94 13.61
N ILE A 292 7.70 14.44 14.78
CA ILE A 292 6.30 14.79 15.07
C ILE A 292 6.04 16.21 14.58
N LEU A 293 5.54 16.33 13.35
CA LEU A 293 5.11 17.61 12.78
C LEU A 293 4.02 18.26 13.67
N PRO A 294 3.98 19.59 13.78
CA PRO A 294 4.69 20.59 12.97
C PRO A 294 6.15 20.88 13.38
N LYS A 295 6.71 20.20 14.38
CA LYS A 295 8.10 20.41 14.78
C LYS A 295 9.07 19.81 13.75
N CYS A 296 10.22 20.45 13.61
CA CYS A 296 11.36 19.99 12.82
C CYS A 296 11.03 19.80 11.34
N ARG A 297 10.35 20.77 10.71
CA ARG A 297 10.19 20.83 9.25
C ARG A 297 11.55 20.94 8.55
N GLY A 298 11.73 20.25 7.43
CA GLY A 298 12.92 20.34 6.58
C GLY A 298 13.83 19.10 6.59
N ALA A 299 15.09 19.29 6.23
CA ALA A 299 15.95 18.22 5.74
C ALA A 299 16.49 17.24 6.81
N THR A 300 16.60 17.66 8.07
CA THR A 300 17.34 16.90 9.13
C THR A 300 16.56 16.79 10.45
N PRO A 301 15.31 16.28 10.41
CA PRO A 301 14.44 16.25 11.58
C PRO A 301 14.99 15.42 12.74
N LEU A 302 15.51 14.23 12.44
CA LEU A 302 16.09 13.32 13.42
C LEU A 302 17.28 13.98 14.14
N GLU A 303 18.22 14.53 13.39
CA GLU A 303 19.41 15.17 13.98
C GLU A 303 19.02 16.40 14.80
N SER A 304 18.02 17.15 14.34
CA SER A 304 17.53 18.32 15.06
C SER A 304 16.91 17.96 16.42
N ALA A 305 16.15 16.87 16.50
CA ALA A 305 15.61 16.37 17.78
C ALA A 305 16.74 15.99 18.77
N LEU A 306 17.78 15.29 18.28
CA LEU A 306 18.94 14.93 19.09
C LEU A 306 19.75 16.16 19.53
N LEU A 307 19.88 17.18 18.67
CA LEU A 307 20.57 18.44 18.98
C LEU A 307 19.80 19.31 19.99
N ALA A 308 18.46 19.29 19.94
CA ALA A 308 17.62 19.93 20.95
C ALA A 308 17.72 19.21 22.30
N GLY A 309 17.99 17.90 22.27
CA GLY A 309 17.94 17.04 23.45
C GLY A 309 16.51 16.64 23.79
N ASP A 310 15.66 16.49 22.77
CA ASP A 310 14.29 16.04 22.94
C ASP A 310 14.27 14.63 23.57
N ALA A 311 13.31 14.37 24.45
CA ALA A 311 13.10 13.06 25.06
C ALA A 311 12.25 12.12 24.20
N GLU A 312 11.58 12.68 23.19
CA GLU A 312 10.65 11.98 22.29
C GLU A 312 10.78 12.55 20.88
N THR A 313 10.60 11.69 19.88
CA THR A 313 10.41 12.06 18.48
C THR A 313 9.40 11.10 17.85
N GLY A 314 9.39 10.96 16.54
CA GLY A 314 8.63 9.91 15.88
C GLY A 314 8.55 10.15 14.39
N VAL A 315 7.46 9.70 13.78
CA VAL A 315 7.24 9.79 12.34
C VAL A 315 5.87 10.40 12.06
N THR A 316 5.80 11.23 11.03
CA THR A 316 4.57 11.76 10.48
C THR A 316 4.43 11.35 9.02
N ILE A 317 3.26 10.83 8.66
CA ILE A 317 2.81 10.75 7.28
C ILE A 317 1.98 12.01 7.00
N GLN A 318 2.42 12.84 6.06
CA GLN A 318 1.69 14.05 5.66
C GLN A 318 1.34 14.02 4.18
N LYS A 319 0.26 14.70 3.80
CA LYS A 319 -0.04 15.02 2.41
C LYS A 319 0.71 16.30 2.03
N MET A 320 1.73 16.19 1.18
CA MET A 320 2.56 17.32 0.79
C MET A 320 1.76 18.45 0.14
N ILE A 321 2.16 19.67 0.47
CA ILE A 321 1.81 20.89 -0.23
C ILE A 321 3.11 21.59 -0.68
N LYS A 322 2.98 22.70 -1.41
CA LYS A 322 4.13 23.50 -1.86
C LYS A 322 5.02 23.99 -0.72
N THR A 323 4.41 24.32 0.41
CA THR A 323 5.13 24.76 1.61
C THR A 323 5.82 23.57 2.27
N LEU A 324 7.13 23.69 2.49
CA LEU A 324 7.99 22.64 3.04
C LEU A 324 7.43 22.05 4.34
N ASP A 325 7.12 20.76 4.31
CA ASP A 325 6.64 19.94 5.44
C ASP A 325 5.49 20.55 6.24
N ALA A 326 4.65 21.34 5.58
CA ALA A 326 3.50 22.01 6.18
C ALA A 326 2.16 21.41 5.75
N GLY A 327 2.19 20.25 5.11
CA GLY A 327 1.02 19.55 4.61
C GLY A 327 0.18 18.94 5.72
N ASP A 328 -1.08 18.63 5.43
CA ASP A 328 -1.97 18.05 6.42
C ASP A 328 -1.46 16.67 6.88
N ILE A 329 -1.57 16.41 8.18
CA ILE A 329 -1.15 15.18 8.83
C ILE A 329 -2.18 14.08 8.53
N ILE A 330 -1.72 12.95 8.01
CA ILE A 330 -2.55 11.75 7.78
C ILE A 330 -2.44 10.83 8.99
N ALA A 331 -1.22 10.58 9.46
CA ALA A 331 -0.95 9.72 10.61
C ALA A 331 0.36 10.13 11.29
N GLN A 332 0.46 9.86 12.60
CA GLN A 332 1.65 10.10 13.41
C GLN A 332 1.85 9.00 14.42
N GLU A 333 3.11 8.66 14.68
CA GLU A 333 3.49 7.73 15.74
C GLU A 333 4.72 8.26 16.48
N THR A 334 4.69 8.24 17.82
CA THR A 334 5.77 8.75 18.67
C THR A 334 6.68 7.62 19.18
N THR A 335 7.91 7.96 19.52
CA THR A 335 8.85 7.05 20.18
C THR A 335 9.81 7.82 21.08
N THR A 336 10.18 7.20 22.21
CA THR A 336 11.11 7.79 23.17
C THR A 336 12.55 7.72 22.66
N ILE A 337 13.34 8.76 22.94
CA ILE A 337 14.77 8.81 22.64
C ILE A 337 15.54 8.44 23.90
N ALA A 338 16.38 7.40 23.85
CA ALA A 338 17.17 7.05 25.03
C ALA A 338 18.27 8.10 25.31
N PRO A 339 18.73 8.29 26.55
CA PRO A 339 19.70 9.33 26.91
C PRO A 339 21.07 9.24 26.21
N ASP A 340 21.41 8.07 25.70
CA ASP A 340 22.66 7.73 25.01
C ASP A 340 22.47 7.35 23.55
N GLU A 341 21.22 7.22 23.10
CA GLU A 341 20.88 6.78 21.75
C GLU A 341 21.39 7.75 20.68
N THR A 342 22.14 7.22 19.74
CA THR A 342 22.69 7.98 18.62
C THR A 342 21.77 7.95 17.41
N ALA A 343 22.01 8.83 16.44
CA ALA A 343 21.31 8.80 15.16
C ALA A 343 21.47 7.46 14.42
N ARG A 344 22.53 6.69 14.71
CA ARG A 344 22.77 5.36 14.15
C ARG A 344 21.76 4.32 14.64
N GLU A 345 21.30 4.46 15.88
CA GLU A 345 20.36 3.53 16.51
C GLU A 345 18.91 4.00 16.29
N LEU A 346 18.69 5.31 16.41
CA LEU A 346 17.36 5.90 16.27
C LEU A 346 16.83 5.82 14.84
N ARG A 347 17.69 6.00 13.82
CA ARG A 347 17.23 6.06 12.42
C ARG A 347 16.61 4.76 11.92
N PRO A 348 17.23 3.57 12.08
CA PRO A 348 16.60 2.31 11.70
C PRO A 348 15.23 2.12 12.36
N ARG A 349 15.10 2.50 13.64
CA ARG A 349 13.82 2.44 14.35
C ARG A 349 12.77 3.37 13.75
N LEU A 350 13.12 4.61 13.41
CA LEU A 350 12.20 5.54 12.74
C LEU A 350 11.85 5.10 11.31
N ILE A 351 12.75 4.43 10.60
CA ILE A 351 12.47 3.86 9.28
C ILE A 351 11.40 2.75 9.41
N GLU A 352 11.57 1.83 10.37
CA GLU A 352 10.61 0.74 10.61
C GLU A 352 9.22 1.28 11.00
N ILE A 353 9.18 2.23 11.95
CA ILE A 353 7.95 2.91 12.37
C ILE A 353 7.30 3.59 11.16
N GLY A 354 8.07 4.36 10.38
CA GLY A 354 7.54 5.11 9.24
C GLY A 354 7.00 4.22 8.12
N ALA A 355 7.69 3.11 7.82
CA ALA A 355 7.24 2.15 6.83
C ALA A 355 5.97 1.41 7.29
N SER A 356 5.95 0.94 8.54
CA SER A 356 4.78 0.25 9.11
C SER A 356 3.56 1.16 9.20
N LEU A 357 3.75 2.38 9.73
CA LEU A 357 2.70 3.38 9.81
C LEU A 357 2.11 3.69 8.42
N LEU A 358 2.97 3.77 7.39
CA LEU A 358 2.51 3.98 6.02
C LEU A 358 1.68 2.80 5.52
N VAL A 359 2.18 1.56 5.66
CA VAL A 359 1.46 0.34 5.22
C VAL A 359 0.09 0.24 5.88
N ASP A 360 0.01 0.48 7.19
CA ASP A 360 -1.23 0.35 7.97
C ASP A 360 -2.24 1.47 7.65
N THR A 361 -1.76 2.68 7.40
CA THR A 361 -2.60 3.87 7.17
C THR A 361 -3.16 3.93 5.75
N LEU A 362 -2.38 3.46 4.78
CA LEU A 362 -2.63 3.71 3.37
C LEU A 362 -3.98 3.13 2.87
N PRO A 363 -4.44 1.92 3.25
CA PRO A 363 -5.74 1.41 2.82
C PRO A 363 -6.91 2.34 3.21
N ALA A 364 -6.95 2.79 4.46
CA ALA A 364 -8.00 3.69 4.95
C ALA A 364 -7.90 5.09 4.32
N TYR A 365 -6.69 5.61 4.10
CA TYR A 365 -6.50 6.87 3.38
C TYR A 365 -6.99 6.77 1.93
N LEU A 366 -6.60 5.72 1.20
CA LEU A 366 -6.98 5.54 -0.20
C LEU A 366 -8.47 5.29 -0.39
N ALA A 367 -9.15 4.71 0.61
CA ALA A 367 -10.60 4.54 0.66
C ALA A 367 -11.36 5.83 1.03
N GLY A 368 -10.66 6.92 1.39
CA GLY A 368 -11.28 8.18 1.81
C GLY A 368 -11.81 8.16 3.25
N ASN A 369 -11.41 7.16 4.05
CA ASN A 369 -11.84 7.01 5.45
C ASN A 369 -10.99 7.83 6.43
N ILE A 370 -9.86 8.38 5.98
CA ILE A 370 -9.02 9.28 6.76
C ILE A 370 -9.18 10.70 6.24
N VAL A 371 -9.56 11.61 7.12
CA VAL A 371 -9.56 13.06 6.86
C VAL A 371 -8.23 13.63 7.39
N PRO A 372 -7.33 14.10 6.52
CA PRO A 372 -6.07 14.71 6.98
C PRO A 372 -6.31 15.94 7.88
N ILE A 373 -5.43 16.10 8.87
CA ILE A 373 -5.53 17.13 9.91
C ILE A 373 -4.56 18.28 9.60
N PRO A 374 -5.03 19.52 9.44
CA PRO A 374 -4.15 20.67 9.23
C PRO A 374 -3.18 20.88 10.39
N GLN A 375 -1.93 21.22 10.05
CA GLN A 375 -0.91 21.54 11.04
C GLN A 375 -1.13 22.93 11.66
N ASP A 376 -0.94 23.06 12.98
CA ASP A 376 -0.85 24.36 13.64
C ASP A 376 0.51 25.00 13.35
N ALA A 377 0.52 26.03 12.50
CA ALA A 377 1.74 26.72 12.11
C ALA A 377 2.46 27.42 13.28
N SER A 378 1.76 27.78 14.36
CA SER A 378 2.34 28.45 15.53
C SER A 378 3.28 27.55 16.34
N LEU A 379 3.13 26.22 16.20
CA LEU A 379 3.96 25.21 16.85
C LEU A 379 5.14 24.74 15.98
N SER A 380 5.30 25.33 14.79
CA SER A 380 6.31 24.89 13.84
C SER A 380 7.74 25.27 14.24
N SER A 381 8.68 24.36 13.98
CA SER A 381 10.11 24.62 14.05
C SER A 381 10.80 24.08 12.80
N TYR A 382 11.98 24.60 12.47
CA TYR A 382 12.66 24.31 11.21
C TYR A 382 14.06 23.77 11.45
N THR A 383 14.45 22.84 10.58
CA THR A 383 15.76 22.21 10.54
C THR A 383 16.67 22.91 9.55
N GLN A 384 17.96 22.64 9.64
CA GLN A 384 18.96 23.18 8.71
C GLN A 384 19.69 22.05 8.00
N LYS A 385 20.12 22.31 6.77
CA LYS A 385 20.96 21.37 6.03
C LYS A 385 22.33 21.29 6.72
N LEU A 386 22.76 20.07 7.04
CA LEU A 386 24.04 19.84 7.70
C LEU A 386 25.22 20.12 6.76
N THR A 387 26.25 20.72 7.33
CA THR A 387 27.54 21.02 6.70
C THR A 387 28.66 20.24 7.41
N LYS A 388 29.86 20.17 6.82
CA LYS A 388 30.97 19.49 7.50
C LYS A 388 31.45 20.25 8.73
N GLU A 389 31.19 21.55 8.78
CA GLU A 389 31.59 22.47 9.84
C GLU A 389 30.78 22.22 11.11
N ASP A 390 29.52 21.81 11.00
CA ASP A 390 28.64 21.51 12.15
C ASP A 390 29.21 20.42 13.07
N GLY A 391 29.93 19.46 12.46
CA GLY A 391 30.60 18.36 13.16
C GLY A 391 31.83 18.76 13.97
N LEU A 392 32.28 20.02 13.89
CA LEU A 392 33.37 20.51 14.72
C LEU A 392 32.91 20.61 16.18
N LEU A 393 33.67 19.93 17.05
CA LEU A 393 33.52 20.00 18.50
C LEU A 393 34.61 20.90 19.10
N SER A 394 34.23 21.64 20.13
CA SER A 394 35.18 22.31 21.03
C SER A 394 35.25 21.49 22.31
N LEU A 395 36.42 20.94 22.64
CA LEU A 395 36.56 20.13 23.86
C LEU A 395 36.38 20.94 25.16
N ASP A 396 36.47 22.26 25.06
CA ASP A 396 36.21 23.19 26.18
C ASP A 396 34.73 23.58 26.30
N ALA A 397 33.88 23.19 25.35
CA ALA A 397 32.44 23.42 25.44
C ALA A 397 31.80 22.53 26.53
N PRO A 398 30.61 22.91 27.06
CA PRO A 398 29.89 22.06 28.00
C PRO A 398 29.72 20.64 27.45
N ALA A 399 29.96 19.64 28.29
CA ALA A 399 29.94 18.23 27.90
C ALA A 399 28.66 17.83 27.16
N GLU A 400 27.51 18.33 27.61
CA GLU A 400 26.20 18.05 27.01
C GLU A 400 26.10 18.54 25.55
N VAL A 401 26.70 19.69 25.23
CA VAL A 401 26.70 20.25 23.86
C VAL A 401 27.46 19.33 22.91
N ASN A 402 28.65 18.89 23.33
CA ASN A 402 29.44 17.93 22.56
C ASN A 402 28.76 16.57 22.46
N TRP A 403 28.08 16.13 23.52
CA TRP A 403 27.34 14.88 23.54
C TRP A 403 26.16 14.87 22.56
N LYS A 404 25.35 15.92 22.56
CA LYS A 404 24.23 16.08 21.61
C LYS A 404 24.72 16.06 20.17
N LYS A 405 25.79 16.80 19.85
CA LYS A 405 26.42 16.77 18.52
C LYS A 405 26.96 15.39 18.15
N TYR A 406 27.65 14.73 19.08
CA TYR A 406 28.19 13.38 18.86
C TYR A 406 27.08 12.38 18.52
N ARG A 407 26.00 12.38 19.30
CA ARG A 407 24.83 11.53 19.07
C ARG A 407 24.13 11.85 17.75
N ALA A 408 23.87 13.13 17.48
CA ALA A 408 23.15 13.58 16.29
C ALA A 408 23.89 13.28 14.98
N TYR A 409 25.23 13.37 14.97
CA TYR A 409 26.01 13.26 13.74
C TYR A 409 26.69 11.91 13.52
N ALA A 410 26.38 10.90 14.34
CA ALA A 410 27.05 9.59 14.35
C ALA A 410 27.14 8.91 12.96
N ASP A 411 26.17 9.15 12.09
CA ASP A 411 26.04 8.52 10.76
C ASP A 411 25.99 9.47 9.56
N THR A 412 26.13 10.77 9.79
CA THR A 412 26.05 11.77 8.73
C THR A 412 27.42 12.39 8.48
N ILE A 413 27.65 13.57 9.04
CA ILE A 413 28.90 14.35 8.88
C ILE A 413 30.00 13.89 9.84
N GLY A 414 29.63 13.15 10.89
CA GLY A 414 30.52 12.76 11.99
C GLY A 414 30.98 13.95 12.83
N THR A 415 31.60 13.66 13.97
CA THR A 415 32.22 14.68 14.83
C THR A 415 33.74 14.63 14.79
N TYR A 416 34.37 15.79 14.98
CA TYR A 416 35.83 15.92 15.00
C TYR A 416 36.26 17.16 15.77
N PHE A 417 37.54 17.21 16.12
CA PHE A 417 38.20 18.40 16.67
C PHE A 417 39.60 18.55 16.06
N TYR A 418 40.31 19.62 16.39
CA TYR A 418 41.70 19.83 15.97
C TYR A 418 42.66 19.70 17.16
N LYS A 419 43.76 18.97 16.96
CA LYS A 419 44.87 18.88 17.93
C LYS A 419 46.19 19.07 17.18
N ASN A 420 46.99 20.05 17.60
CA ASN A 420 48.26 20.40 16.94
C ASN A 420 48.11 20.62 15.41
N GLY A 421 47.05 21.33 15.00
CA GLY A 421 46.75 21.62 13.60
C GLY A 421 46.24 20.44 12.77
N LYS A 422 46.05 19.25 13.37
CA LYS A 422 45.55 18.06 12.67
C LYS A 422 44.11 17.74 13.05
N ARG A 423 43.32 17.32 12.06
CA ARG A 423 41.93 16.88 12.29
C ARG A 423 41.92 15.51 12.99
N MET A 424 41.14 15.42 14.05
CA MET A 424 40.90 14.22 14.86
C MET A 424 39.44 13.83 14.72
N LYS A 425 39.10 12.88 13.84
CA LYS A 425 37.72 12.37 13.73
C LYS A 425 37.41 11.50 14.94
N ILE A 426 36.31 11.78 15.64
CA ILE A 426 35.86 10.98 16.78
C ILE A 426 35.10 9.76 16.24
N THR A 427 35.45 8.57 16.71
CA THR A 427 34.77 7.32 16.35
C THR A 427 34.04 6.67 17.52
N SER A 428 34.46 6.97 18.74
CA SER A 428 33.81 6.53 19.97
C SER A 428 34.00 7.57 21.07
N ALA A 429 32.92 7.88 21.78
CA ALA A 429 32.89 8.74 22.95
C ALA A 429 31.79 8.28 23.92
N GLU A 430 31.95 8.62 25.19
CA GLU A 430 30.96 8.38 26.24
C GLU A 430 30.59 9.69 26.97
N PHE A 431 29.42 9.68 27.59
CA PHE A 431 28.96 10.76 28.46
C PHE A 431 28.78 10.25 29.88
N VAL A 432 29.61 10.76 30.79
CA VAL A 432 29.63 10.33 32.19
C VAL A 432 28.91 11.37 33.03
N ARG A 433 27.83 10.92 33.67
CA ARG A 433 27.08 11.73 34.64
C ARG A 433 27.67 11.52 36.03
N LYS A 434 28.29 12.57 36.59
CA LYS A 434 28.75 12.78 37.99
C LYS A 434 30.27 12.70 38.26
N PRO A 435 30.78 13.54 39.19
CA PRO A 435 30.11 14.67 39.86
C PRO A 435 30.00 15.94 39.00
N VAL A 436 30.74 15.98 37.88
CA VAL A 436 30.62 16.96 36.79
C VAL A 436 30.33 16.15 35.53
N ASP A 437 29.45 16.65 34.67
CA ASP A 437 29.20 15.99 33.39
C ASP A 437 30.45 16.04 32.52
N GLU A 438 30.89 14.88 32.03
CA GLU A 438 32.08 14.75 31.23
C GLU A 438 31.77 14.09 29.89
N PHE A 439 32.22 14.73 28.80
CA PHE A 439 32.25 14.13 27.47
C PHE A 439 33.64 13.58 27.24
N ARG A 440 33.77 12.25 27.22
CA ARG A 440 35.07 11.57 27.09
C ARG A 440 35.22 10.97 25.71
N VAL A 441 36.20 11.45 24.96
CA VAL A 441 36.59 10.86 23.68
C VAL A 441 37.40 9.61 23.96
N LEU A 442 36.95 8.46 23.46
CA LEU A 442 37.60 7.17 23.70
C LEU A 442 38.50 6.78 22.52
N ARG A 443 38.05 7.03 21.28
CA ARG A 443 38.76 6.66 20.06
C ARG A 443 38.66 7.73 18.99
N VAL A 444 39.76 7.89 18.25
CA VAL A 444 39.91 8.86 17.18
C VAL A 444 40.62 8.29 15.97
N ILE A 445 40.31 8.84 14.78
CA ILE A 445 41.10 8.67 13.56
C ILE A 445 41.80 10.01 13.27
N PRO A 446 43.11 10.13 13.55
CA PRO A 446 43.87 11.29 13.13
C PRO A 446 43.99 11.34 11.60
N GLU A 447 44.08 12.54 11.04
CA GLU A 447 44.29 12.74 9.61
C GLU A 447 45.48 11.92 9.06
N GLY A 448 45.21 11.09 8.05
CA GLY A 448 46.19 10.21 7.41
C GLY A 448 46.62 8.98 8.23
N LYS A 449 46.01 8.73 9.40
CA LYS A 449 46.37 7.61 10.28
C LYS A 449 45.22 6.61 10.46
N ARG A 450 45.53 5.48 11.11
CA ARG A 450 44.53 4.50 11.56
C ARG A 450 43.91 4.95 12.89
N GLU A 451 42.77 4.35 13.21
CA GLU A 451 42.09 4.57 14.48
C GLU A 451 43.00 4.23 15.67
N MET A 452 42.93 5.02 16.74
CA MET A 452 43.67 4.84 17.98
C MET A 452 42.83 5.26 19.20
N ALA A 453 43.22 4.77 20.38
CA ALA A 453 42.72 5.29 21.65
C ALA A 453 43.18 6.75 21.84
N TYR A 454 42.34 7.57 22.50
CA TYR A 454 42.63 8.99 22.75
C TYR A 454 43.02 9.27 24.20
#